data_AF-A0A8T0I4G3-F1
#
_entry.id   AF-A0A8T0I4G3-F1
#
_cell.length_a   1.000
_cell.length_b   1.000
_cell.length_c   1.000
_cell.angle_alpha   90.00
_cell.angle_beta   90.00
_cell.angle_gamma   90.00
#
_symmetry.space_group_name_H-M   'P 1'
#
loop_
_entity.id
_entity.type
_entity.pdbx_description
1 polymer ?
#
loop_
_entity_poly.entity_id
_entity_poly.type
_entity_poly.pdbx_seq_one_letter_code
_entity_poly.pdbx_strand_id
1 'polypeptide(L)'
;MKFGKTYTEFIEKEAGNQLAGCSYVEFKRLKKVLKRCTMQDSASSGDDMDIDSLSSCSPSHSCASDSRACATLGLDNKPCSPTKKKQRKGSPAAAFTAGECPSSCAGCDAKFFGELMEELSEVVGCFNSRAEQLVKLHMATGLRKYILRGKRTNREAMIQEGQLLINYASMNAIAVRKILKKYDKVHRSREGGIFKSRLMAMRGELLKSPYLVELGALHLNLADAKENTSPVTDLVGEFSCDFEAFSPTLTCKLIESATLDFDLSCPICLETLFEPVALGCGHLFCNNCACTAASVLGHEGPKSARCDAQCAICRQAGVYPDAVKLKELSVLIKNRCPEYWKERAHREREQQLKLRKEFYDQQMEILLNMRDSMFRSN
;
A
#
# COMPACT_ATOMS: atom_id res chain seq x y z
N MET A 1 14.46 23.57 -10.04
CA MET A 1 15.82 23.30 -9.54
C MET A 1 15.96 23.33 -8.01
N LYS A 2 15.02 23.90 -7.23
CA LYS A 2 15.17 24.12 -5.77
C LYS A 2 14.97 22.88 -4.88
N PHE A 3 14.08 21.93 -5.24
CA PHE A 3 13.74 20.78 -4.38
C PHE A 3 14.94 19.93 -3.92
N GLY A 4 15.92 19.67 -4.80
CA GLY A 4 17.05 18.81 -4.42
C GLY A 4 17.89 19.40 -3.27
N LYS A 5 17.99 20.74 -3.20
CA LYS A 5 18.66 21.45 -2.11
C LYS A 5 17.80 21.38 -0.84
N THR A 6 16.52 21.76 -0.93
CA THR A 6 15.55 21.68 0.17
C THR A 6 15.45 20.29 0.79
N TYR A 7 15.44 19.24 -0.03
CA TYR A 7 15.40 17.86 0.44
C TYR A 7 16.69 17.44 1.13
N THR A 8 17.85 17.92 0.66
CA THR A 8 19.13 17.66 1.33
C THR A 8 19.18 18.37 2.68
N GLU A 9 18.79 19.65 2.74
CA GLU A 9 18.72 20.44 3.98
C GLU A 9 17.77 19.79 5.01
N PHE A 10 16.63 19.27 4.54
CA PHE A 10 15.71 18.49 5.38
C PHE A 10 16.37 17.25 5.97
N ILE A 11 17.07 16.45 5.15
CA ILE A 11 17.78 15.26 5.62
C ILE A 11 18.87 15.65 6.62
N GLU A 12 19.73 16.61 6.29
CA GLU A 12 20.86 17.02 7.15
C GLU A 12 20.37 17.52 8.52
N LYS A 13 19.24 18.23 8.55
CA LYS A 13 18.63 18.71 9.78
C LYS A 13 18.06 17.57 10.65
N GLU A 14 17.36 16.62 10.03
CA GLU A 14 16.55 15.64 10.78
C GLU A 14 17.26 14.30 11.01
N ALA A 15 18.20 13.91 10.13
CA ALA A 15 18.95 12.65 10.22
C ALA A 15 19.90 12.59 11.44
N GLY A 16 20.34 13.75 11.95
CA GLY A 16 21.14 13.85 13.18
C GLY A 16 20.31 14.07 14.45
N ASN A 17 18.99 14.13 14.35
CA ASN A 17 18.12 14.59 15.44
C ASN A 17 16.95 13.62 15.71
N GLN A 18 15.70 14.06 15.53
CA GLN A 18 14.52 13.29 15.91
C GLN A 18 14.26 12.07 14.99
N LEU A 19 14.75 12.10 13.74
CA LEU A 19 14.67 11.01 12.76
C LEU A 19 15.99 10.23 12.63
N ALA A 20 16.87 10.30 13.63
CA ALA A 20 18.12 9.55 13.63
C ALA A 20 17.89 8.05 13.38
N GLY A 21 18.61 7.50 12.40
CA GLY A 21 18.50 6.10 11.99
C GLY A 21 17.36 5.79 11.00
N CYS A 22 16.59 6.76 10.54
CA CYS A 22 15.70 6.54 9.39
C CYS A 22 16.46 6.62 8.07
N SER A 23 16.12 5.71 7.15
CA SER A 23 16.54 5.77 5.75
C SER A 23 15.82 6.91 5.00
N TYR A 24 16.38 7.33 3.88
CA TYR A 24 15.79 8.35 3.01
C TYR A 24 16.01 7.95 1.56
N VAL A 25 15.17 8.44 0.65
CA VAL A 25 15.40 8.26 -0.79
C VAL A 25 16.71 8.95 -1.16
N GLU A 26 17.69 8.20 -1.65
CA GLU A 26 19.01 8.74 -2.00
C GLU A 26 18.98 9.44 -3.36
N PHE A 27 18.27 10.57 -3.38
CA PHE A 27 17.99 11.35 -4.58
C PHE A 27 19.24 11.78 -5.35
N LYS A 28 20.38 11.96 -4.65
CA LYS A 28 21.68 12.26 -5.28
C LYS A 28 22.31 11.01 -5.90
N ARG A 29 22.26 9.85 -5.24
CA ARG A 29 22.82 8.58 -5.75
C ARG A 29 22.02 8.09 -6.95
N LEU A 30 20.70 8.03 -6.85
CA LEU A 30 19.80 7.62 -7.95
C LEU A 30 19.98 8.49 -9.20
N LYS A 31 20.21 9.80 -9.04
CA LYS A 31 20.55 10.68 -10.17
C LYS A 31 21.86 10.33 -10.85
N LYS A 32 22.85 9.78 -10.13
CA LYS A 32 24.12 9.31 -10.71
C LYS A 32 23.91 7.99 -11.45
N VAL A 33 23.06 7.10 -10.93
CA VAL A 33 22.66 5.85 -11.60
C VAL A 33 22.03 6.18 -12.97
N LEU A 34 21.13 7.16 -13.02
CA LEU A 34 20.49 7.62 -14.26
C LEU A 34 21.46 8.19 -15.32
N LYS A 35 22.69 8.56 -14.96
CA LYS A 35 23.67 9.12 -15.92
C LYS A 35 24.51 8.04 -16.63
N ARG A 36 24.39 6.77 -16.23
CA ARG A 36 25.16 5.65 -16.78
C ARG A 36 24.19 4.69 -17.48
N CYS A 37 24.02 4.80 -18.80
CA CYS A 37 23.33 3.77 -19.61
C CYS A 37 24.39 2.70 -19.96
N THR A 38 24.21 1.47 -19.47
CA THR A 38 25.20 0.37 -19.54
C THR A 38 25.16 -0.44 -20.85
N MET A 39 24.63 0.14 -21.94
CA MET A 39 24.49 -0.56 -23.23
C MET A 39 25.74 -0.46 -24.12
N GLN A 40 26.94 -0.51 -23.56
CA GLN A 40 28.18 -0.46 -24.38
C GLN A 40 29.10 -1.67 -24.32
N ASP A 41 28.87 -2.68 -23.47
CA ASP A 41 29.87 -3.76 -23.28
C ASP A 41 29.38 -5.18 -23.66
N SER A 42 28.55 -5.32 -24.70
CA SER A 42 28.21 -6.66 -25.24
C SER A 42 28.29 -6.74 -26.76
N ALA A 43 29.38 -6.26 -27.34
CA ALA A 43 29.74 -6.52 -28.74
C ALA A 43 31.25 -6.70 -28.89
N SER A 44 31.84 -7.61 -28.09
CA SER A 44 33.13 -8.22 -28.41
C SER A 44 33.23 -9.62 -27.78
N SER A 45 32.64 -10.61 -28.43
CA SER A 45 33.19 -11.97 -28.47
C SER A 45 32.61 -12.61 -29.73
N GLY A 46 33.46 -12.76 -30.74
CA GLY A 46 33.19 -13.72 -31.79
C GLY A 46 33.28 -15.12 -31.20
N ASP A 47 32.47 -16.02 -31.73
CA ASP A 47 32.94 -17.29 -32.29
C ASP A 47 31.86 -17.82 -33.24
N ASP A 48 32.28 -18.07 -34.48
CA ASP A 48 31.54 -18.79 -35.51
C ASP A 48 31.34 -20.26 -35.09
N MET A 49 30.15 -20.82 -35.32
CA MET A 49 30.01 -22.19 -35.82
C MET A 49 28.56 -22.47 -36.28
N ASP A 50 28.42 -22.71 -37.58
CA ASP A 50 27.25 -23.26 -38.25
C ASP A 50 27.05 -24.75 -37.89
N ILE A 51 25.78 -25.20 -37.81
CA ILE A 51 25.34 -26.48 -38.40
C ILE A 51 23.79 -26.57 -38.48
N ASP A 52 23.36 -27.00 -39.65
CA ASP A 52 21.99 -27.23 -40.13
C ASP A 52 21.36 -28.54 -39.61
N SER A 53 20.03 -28.63 -39.76
CA SER A 53 19.21 -29.85 -40.02
C SER A 53 18.28 -30.40 -38.92
N LEU A 54 16.98 -30.18 -39.14
CA LEU A 54 15.87 -31.15 -39.23
C LEU A 54 15.67 -32.29 -38.19
N SER A 55 14.47 -32.22 -37.60
CA SER A 55 13.44 -33.29 -37.55
C SER A 55 13.14 -34.04 -36.24
N SER A 56 11.83 -34.09 -35.98
CA SER A 56 11.03 -35.21 -35.46
C SER A 56 10.87 -35.44 -33.94
N CYS A 57 9.58 -35.34 -33.57
CA CYS A 57 8.77 -36.26 -32.75
C CYS A 57 8.94 -36.35 -31.21
N SER A 58 7.82 -35.98 -30.58
CA SER A 58 7.28 -36.18 -29.22
C SER A 58 7.21 -37.66 -28.75
N PRO A 59 6.50 -38.08 -27.65
CA PRO A 59 5.76 -37.35 -26.59
C PRO A 59 5.90 -37.95 -25.16
N SER A 60 5.07 -37.44 -24.22
CA SER A 60 4.40 -38.13 -23.08
C SER A 60 4.79 -37.62 -21.67
N HIS A 61 3.96 -37.53 -20.62
CA HIS A 61 2.61 -38.01 -20.24
C HIS A 61 2.08 -37.06 -19.11
N SER A 62 0.92 -36.40 -19.24
CA SER A 62 -0.40 -36.71 -18.64
C SER A 62 -0.71 -36.21 -17.21
N CYS A 63 -1.77 -35.38 -17.07
CA CYS A 63 -2.93 -35.66 -16.22
C CYS A 63 -4.18 -34.88 -16.68
N ALA A 64 -5.26 -35.61 -16.98
CA ALA A 64 -6.64 -35.18 -17.20
C ALA A 64 -7.27 -34.72 -15.85
N SER A 65 -8.45 -34.11 -15.70
CA SER A 65 -9.69 -33.84 -16.46
C SER A 65 -10.38 -32.66 -15.70
N ASP A 66 -11.25 -31.80 -16.24
CA ASP A 66 -12.60 -32.08 -16.71
C ASP A 66 -13.21 -30.88 -17.45
N SER A 67 -14.17 -31.19 -18.33
CA SER A 67 -14.75 -30.32 -19.34
C SER A 67 -16.09 -29.72 -18.92
N ARG A 68 -16.39 -28.49 -19.34
CA ARG A 68 -17.75 -28.07 -19.72
C ARG A 68 -17.73 -27.12 -20.92
N ALA A 69 -18.66 -27.40 -21.82
CA ALA A 69 -18.71 -27.03 -23.23
C ALA A 69 -19.08 -25.57 -23.53
N CYS A 70 -18.63 -25.07 -24.69
CA CYS A 70 -19.46 -24.19 -25.53
C CYS A 70 -19.06 -24.34 -27.01
N ALA A 71 -20.06 -24.35 -27.87
CA ALA A 71 -20.05 -24.81 -29.24
C ALA A 71 -19.93 -23.66 -30.26
N THR A 72 -19.17 -23.93 -31.33
CA THR A 72 -19.40 -23.64 -32.76
C THR A 72 -19.62 -22.20 -33.29
N LEU A 73 -19.15 -22.04 -34.54
CA LEU A 73 -19.29 -20.95 -35.55
C LEU A 73 -18.00 -20.11 -35.66
N GLY A 74 -17.22 -20.08 -36.75
CA GLY A 74 -17.41 -20.50 -38.14
C GLY A 74 -17.09 -19.31 -39.07
N LEU A 75 -16.17 -19.51 -40.03
CA LEU A 75 -15.90 -18.69 -41.24
C LEU A 75 -15.12 -17.37 -40.99
N ASP A 76 -14.13 -16.90 -41.78
CA ASP A 76 -13.79 -17.13 -43.19
C ASP A 76 -12.29 -16.83 -43.48
N ASN A 77 -11.77 -17.48 -44.52
CA ASN A 77 -10.46 -17.28 -45.16
C ASN A 77 -10.45 -16.07 -46.11
N LYS A 78 -9.32 -15.35 -46.22
CA LYS A 78 -8.57 -15.20 -47.51
C LYS A 78 -7.24 -14.42 -47.38
N PRO A 79 -6.29 -14.62 -48.33
CA PRO A 79 -4.84 -14.47 -48.15
C PRO A 79 -4.24 -13.26 -48.88
N CYS A 80 -2.97 -12.92 -48.61
CA CYS A 80 -2.06 -12.48 -49.68
C CYS A 80 -0.58 -12.63 -49.34
N SER A 81 0.17 -13.06 -50.35
CA SER A 81 1.55 -13.51 -50.47
C SER A 81 2.59 -12.38 -50.64
N PRO A 82 3.92 -12.68 -50.65
CA PRO A 82 5.00 -11.71 -50.38
C PRO A 82 5.68 -11.14 -51.63
N THR A 83 6.39 -10.03 -51.48
CA THR A 83 7.33 -9.51 -52.50
C THR A 83 8.72 -9.21 -51.91
N LYS A 84 9.75 -9.70 -52.62
CA LYS A 84 11.20 -9.60 -52.33
C LYS A 84 11.85 -8.35 -52.98
N LYS A 85 13.05 -8.03 -52.48
CA LYS A 85 14.20 -7.25 -53.05
C LYS A 85 14.45 -5.93 -52.29
N LYS A 86 15.67 -5.44 -52.02
CA LYS A 86 17.02 -5.73 -52.55
C LYS A 86 18.07 -5.14 -51.57
N GLN A 87 19.24 -5.76 -51.48
CA GLN A 87 20.40 -5.34 -50.70
C GLN A 87 21.34 -4.43 -51.53
N ARG A 88 21.97 -3.41 -50.92
CA ARG A 88 23.19 -2.72 -51.40
C ARG A 88 24.11 -2.41 -50.19
N LYS A 89 25.42 -2.49 -50.41
CA LYS A 89 26.54 -2.49 -49.42
C LYS A 89 27.49 -1.29 -49.67
N GLY A 90 28.10 -0.75 -48.59
CA GLY A 90 29.30 0.15 -48.53
C GLY A 90 29.00 1.60 -48.05
N SER A 91 29.32 2.08 -46.83
CA SER A 91 30.59 2.42 -46.09
C SER A 91 31.07 3.88 -46.33
N PRO A 92 31.77 4.61 -45.40
CA PRO A 92 31.98 4.47 -43.95
C PRO A 92 31.80 5.79 -43.11
N ALA A 93 31.82 5.64 -41.78
CA ALA A 93 32.26 6.57 -40.72
C ALA A 93 31.84 8.07 -40.75
N ALA A 94 30.94 8.44 -39.83
CA ALA A 94 30.87 9.78 -39.23
C ALA A 94 30.49 9.67 -37.74
N ALA A 95 31.14 10.49 -36.92
CA ALA A 95 31.23 10.41 -35.46
C ALA A 95 29.89 10.30 -34.70
N PHE A 96 29.81 9.35 -33.77
CA PHE A 96 28.69 9.19 -32.84
C PHE A 96 28.78 10.21 -31.70
N THR A 97 27.79 11.10 -31.67
CA THR A 97 27.43 11.90 -30.50
C THR A 97 26.82 11.02 -29.39
N ALA A 98 27.07 11.41 -28.14
CA ALA A 98 26.72 10.71 -26.91
C ALA A 98 25.36 9.97 -26.88
N GLY A 99 25.44 8.72 -26.39
CA GLY A 99 24.40 7.74 -26.12
C GLY A 99 22.94 8.21 -26.03
N GLU A 100 22.17 7.88 -27.05
CA GLU A 100 20.72 7.74 -26.95
C GLU A 100 20.41 6.30 -26.50
N CYS A 101 19.93 6.14 -25.27
CA CYS A 101 19.43 4.86 -24.76
C CYS A 101 18.06 4.59 -25.45
N PRO A 102 17.76 3.37 -25.94
CA PRO A 102 16.46 3.06 -26.53
C PRO A 102 15.31 3.26 -25.54
N SER A 103 14.09 3.44 -26.06
CA SER A 103 12.89 3.81 -25.30
C SER A 103 12.47 2.80 -24.22
N SER A 104 13.03 1.58 -24.21
CA SER A 104 13.08 0.69 -23.05
C SER A 104 14.45 0.02 -22.98
N CYS A 105 15.03 -0.09 -21.78
CA CYS A 105 16.34 -0.68 -21.56
C CYS A 105 16.27 -1.61 -20.35
N ALA A 106 16.03 -2.90 -20.60
CA ALA A 106 15.79 -3.89 -19.56
C ALA A 106 16.88 -3.93 -18.47
N GLY A 107 18.15 -3.71 -18.84
CA GLY A 107 19.26 -3.65 -17.90
C GLY A 107 19.27 -2.39 -17.02
N CYS A 108 18.93 -1.23 -17.58
CA CYS A 108 18.77 0.01 -16.80
C CYS A 108 17.51 -0.05 -15.92
N ASP A 109 16.42 -0.61 -16.45
CA ASP A 109 15.14 -0.78 -15.75
C ASP A 109 15.33 -1.65 -14.50
N ALA A 110 15.88 -2.87 -14.65
CA ALA A 110 16.07 -3.80 -13.55
C ALA A 110 16.96 -3.23 -12.43
N LYS A 111 18.06 -2.57 -12.80
CA LYS A 111 18.97 -1.97 -11.82
C LYS A 111 18.36 -0.78 -11.10
N PHE A 112 17.84 0.20 -11.84
CA PHE A 112 17.32 1.43 -11.25
C PHE A 112 16.07 1.18 -10.41
N PHE A 113 15.10 0.40 -10.91
CA PHE A 113 13.88 0.12 -10.17
C PHE A 113 14.11 -0.83 -9.00
N GLY A 114 15.07 -1.77 -9.12
CA GLY A 114 15.51 -2.62 -8.01
C GLY A 114 16.09 -1.80 -6.85
N GLU A 115 17.10 -0.96 -7.14
CA GLU A 115 17.71 -0.08 -6.12
C GLU A 115 16.68 0.87 -5.49
N LEU A 116 15.77 1.43 -6.29
CA LEU A 116 14.72 2.32 -5.77
C LEU A 116 13.72 1.56 -4.89
N MET A 117 13.36 0.32 -5.23
CA MET A 117 12.40 -0.46 -4.46
C MET A 117 12.97 -0.86 -3.09
N GLU A 118 14.27 -1.20 -3.03
CA GLU A 118 14.98 -1.47 -1.79
C GLU A 118 15.02 -0.23 -0.88
N GLU A 119 15.43 0.93 -1.40
CA GLU A 119 15.38 2.20 -0.66
C GLU A 119 13.98 2.52 -0.14
N LEU A 120 12.94 2.25 -0.94
CA LEU A 120 11.57 2.54 -0.55
C LEU A 120 11.06 1.62 0.55
N SER A 121 11.45 0.35 0.53
CA SER A 121 11.11 -0.60 1.58
C SER A 121 11.63 -0.10 2.93
N GLU A 122 12.89 0.36 2.99
CA GLU A 122 13.47 0.92 4.21
C GLU A 122 12.79 2.21 4.66
N VAL A 123 12.51 3.12 3.73
CA VAL A 123 11.86 4.40 4.00
C VAL A 123 10.44 4.20 4.57
N VAL A 124 9.66 3.31 3.94
CA VAL A 124 8.30 2.93 4.40
C VAL A 124 8.39 2.19 5.73
N GLY A 125 9.36 1.29 5.90
CA GLY A 125 9.62 0.57 7.14
C GLY A 125 9.90 1.52 8.31
N CYS A 126 10.78 2.51 8.13
CA CYS A 126 11.06 3.49 9.19
C CYS A 126 9.83 4.31 9.54
N PHE A 127 9.10 4.81 8.53
CA PHE A 127 7.88 5.57 8.74
C PHE A 127 6.84 4.78 9.55
N ASN A 128 6.51 3.57 9.08
CA ASN A 128 5.52 2.72 9.72
C ASN A 128 5.93 2.37 11.15
N SER A 129 7.19 1.98 11.38
CA SER A 129 7.69 1.66 12.71
C SER A 129 7.61 2.84 13.67
N ARG A 130 8.03 4.04 13.24
CA ARG A 130 8.03 5.24 14.10
C ARG A 130 6.60 5.72 14.39
N ALA A 131 5.75 5.75 13.37
CA ALA A 131 4.36 6.14 13.54
C ALA A 131 3.62 5.16 14.45
N GLU A 132 3.83 3.85 14.30
CA GLU A 132 3.24 2.84 15.19
C GLU A 132 3.72 3.01 16.63
N GLN A 133 5.00 3.28 16.85
CA GLN A 133 5.55 3.53 18.19
C GLN A 133 4.90 4.75 18.85
N LEU A 134 4.73 5.84 18.09
CA LEU A 134 4.10 7.05 18.58
C LEU A 134 2.63 6.83 18.97
N VAL A 135 1.87 6.11 18.14
CA VAL A 135 0.49 5.71 18.42
C VAL A 135 0.41 4.80 19.65
N LYS A 136 1.28 3.79 19.74
CA LYS A 136 1.36 2.88 20.89
C LYS A 136 1.67 3.65 22.18
N LEU A 137 2.53 4.66 22.11
CA LEU A 137 2.87 5.52 23.24
C LEU A 137 1.66 6.33 23.71
N HIS A 138 0.86 6.90 22.80
CA HIS A 138 -0.33 7.68 23.16
C HIS A 138 -1.42 6.80 23.76
N MET A 139 -1.63 5.61 23.18
CA MET A 139 -2.62 4.63 23.63
C MET A 139 -2.19 3.84 24.88
N ALA A 140 -0.98 4.04 25.41
CA ALA A 140 -0.52 3.34 26.59
C ALA A 140 -1.25 3.82 27.86
N THR A 141 -1.85 2.89 28.61
CA THR A 141 -2.52 3.15 29.89
C THR A 141 -1.83 2.40 31.04
N GLY A 142 -2.12 2.83 32.28
CA GLY A 142 -1.68 2.15 33.51
C GLY A 142 -0.16 1.93 33.59
N LEU A 143 0.25 0.70 33.90
CA LEU A 143 1.66 0.33 34.05
C LEU A 143 2.46 0.48 32.74
N ARG A 144 1.84 0.27 31.57
CA ARG A 144 2.50 0.51 30.27
C ARG A 144 2.85 1.98 30.12
N LYS A 145 1.94 2.89 30.48
CA LYS A 145 2.21 4.34 30.50
C LYS A 145 3.36 4.71 31.45
N TYR A 146 3.47 4.01 32.58
CA TYR A 146 4.55 4.21 33.55
C TYR A 146 5.90 3.70 33.06
N ILE A 147 5.96 2.52 32.42
CA ILE A 147 7.18 1.94 31.86
C ILE A 147 7.69 2.78 30.66
N LEU A 148 6.77 3.28 29.82
CA LEU A 148 7.09 4.14 28.68
C LEU A 148 7.37 5.61 29.07
N ARG A 149 7.43 5.92 30.37
CA ARG A 149 7.56 7.30 30.87
C ARG A 149 9.01 7.80 30.71
N GLY A 150 9.22 8.63 29.69
CA GLY A 150 10.41 9.47 29.48
C GLY A 150 10.01 10.86 28.97
N LYS A 151 10.98 11.71 28.56
CA LYS A 151 10.72 13.07 28.02
C LYS A 151 9.76 13.11 26.81
N ARG A 152 9.50 11.97 26.15
CA ARG A 152 8.61 11.80 24.98
C ARG A 152 7.11 11.71 25.31
N THR A 153 6.70 11.71 26.58
CA THR A 153 5.27 11.64 26.94
C THR A 153 4.57 13.00 27.00
N ASN A 154 5.26 14.10 26.68
CA ASN A 154 4.61 15.41 26.59
C ASN A 154 3.79 15.47 25.29
N ARG A 155 2.50 15.82 25.42
CA ARG A 155 1.57 16.04 24.30
C ARG A 155 2.17 16.89 23.18
N GLU A 156 2.86 17.98 23.53
CA GLU A 156 3.50 18.87 22.54
C GLU A 156 4.60 18.14 21.76
N ALA A 157 5.41 17.31 22.44
CA ALA A 157 6.43 16.51 21.80
C ALA A 157 5.82 15.45 20.86
N MET A 158 4.67 14.87 21.24
CA MET A 158 3.97 13.89 20.38
C MET A 158 3.37 14.55 19.14
N ILE A 159 2.80 15.76 19.27
CA ILE A 159 2.31 16.54 18.13
C ILE A 159 3.47 16.89 17.19
N GLN A 160 4.60 17.36 17.73
CA GLN A 160 5.79 17.71 16.95
C GLN A 160 6.37 16.48 16.23
N GLU A 161 6.49 15.34 16.92
CA GLU A 161 6.97 14.08 16.34
C GLU A 161 6.02 13.58 15.24
N GLY A 162 4.70 13.66 15.45
CA GLY A 162 3.71 13.32 14.43
C GLY A 162 3.82 14.20 13.18
N GLN A 163 3.91 15.52 13.35
CA GLN A 163 4.12 16.47 12.25
C GLN A 163 5.42 16.20 11.49
N LEU A 164 6.50 15.89 12.20
CA LEU A 164 7.78 15.52 11.61
C LEU A 164 7.68 14.26 10.75
N LEU A 165 6.96 13.23 11.21
CA LEU A 165 6.72 12.00 10.44
C LEU A 165 5.89 12.24 9.18
N ILE A 166 4.90 13.12 9.23
CA ILE A 166 4.10 13.51 8.05
C ILE A 166 4.95 14.28 7.05
N ASN A 167 5.80 15.20 7.53
CA ASN A 167 6.75 15.93 6.71
C ASN A 167 7.75 14.96 6.05
N TYR A 168 8.27 13.99 6.81
CA TYR A 168 9.13 12.91 6.30
C TYR A 168 8.45 12.11 5.19
N ALA A 169 7.21 11.65 5.39
CA ALA A 169 6.45 10.92 4.38
C ALA A 169 6.23 11.76 3.11
N SER A 170 5.87 13.04 3.29
CA SER A 170 5.65 13.99 2.21
C SER A 170 6.91 14.24 1.39
N MET A 171 8.03 14.54 2.04
CA MET A 171 9.31 14.84 1.40
C MET A 171 9.83 13.63 0.61
N ASN A 172 9.78 12.44 1.20
CA ASN A 172 10.17 11.21 0.52
C ASN A 172 9.25 10.89 -0.67
N ALA A 173 7.93 11.03 -0.52
CA ALA A 173 7.01 10.82 -1.64
C ALA A 173 7.25 11.80 -2.79
N ILE A 174 7.55 13.07 -2.49
CA ILE A 174 7.94 14.06 -3.50
C ILE A 174 9.25 13.64 -4.19
N ALA A 175 10.25 13.16 -3.45
CA ALA A 175 11.52 12.68 -4.00
C ALA A 175 11.30 11.52 -4.99
N VAL A 176 10.48 10.53 -4.62
CA VAL A 176 10.08 9.41 -5.50
C VAL A 176 9.42 9.91 -6.77
N ARG A 177 8.41 10.78 -6.65
CA ARG A 177 7.72 11.34 -7.82
C ARG A 177 8.69 12.07 -8.75
N LYS A 178 9.64 12.84 -8.19
CA LYS A 178 10.61 13.59 -8.99
C LYS A 178 11.69 12.70 -9.60
N ILE A 179 12.11 11.62 -8.95
CA ILE A 179 13.13 10.71 -9.52
C ILE A 179 12.53 9.84 -10.63
N LEU A 180 11.29 9.37 -10.47
CA LEU A 180 10.56 8.63 -11.52
C LEU A 180 10.29 9.51 -12.75
N LYS A 181 9.82 10.75 -12.55
CA LYS A 181 9.69 11.72 -13.66
C LYS A 181 11.03 12.01 -14.35
N LYS A 182 12.15 11.98 -13.60
CA LYS A 182 13.48 12.15 -14.17
C LYS A 182 13.90 10.92 -14.97
N TYR A 183 13.57 9.72 -14.51
CA TYR A 183 13.80 8.47 -15.25
C TYR A 183 13.18 8.55 -16.65
N ASP A 184 11.87 8.84 -16.71
CA ASP A 184 11.11 8.96 -17.96
C ASP A 184 11.72 10.01 -18.88
N LYS A 185 12.15 11.15 -18.32
CA LYS A 185 12.77 12.23 -19.10
C LYS A 185 14.14 11.83 -19.69
N VAL A 186 14.95 11.07 -18.94
CA VAL A 186 16.29 10.66 -19.39
C VAL A 186 16.20 9.56 -20.44
N HIS A 187 15.32 8.58 -20.24
CA HIS A 187 15.17 7.42 -21.12
C HIS A 187 14.10 7.62 -22.22
N ARG A 188 13.47 8.79 -22.27
CA ARG A 188 12.33 9.10 -23.18
C ARG A 188 11.26 7.99 -23.14
N SER A 189 10.96 7.47 -21.94
CA SER A 189 10.08 6.32 -21.71
C SER A 189 8.89 6.68 -20.81
N ARG A 190 8.03 5.69 -20.53
CA ARG A 190 6.91 5.78 -19.56
C ARG A 190 7.08 4.83 -18.37
N GLU A 191 8.21 4.14 -18.27
CA GLU A 191 8.43 3.07 -17.30
C GLU A 191 8.44 3.59 -15.85
N GLY A 192 8.94 4.80 -15.61
CA GLY A 192 8.87 5.45 -14.29
C GLY A 192 7.42 5.73 -13.87
N GLY A 193 6.57 6.14 -14.82
CA GLY A 193 5.13 6.27 -14.61
C GLY A 193 4.45 4.93 -14.32
N ILE A 194 4.79 3.87 -15.06
CA ILE A 194 4.25 2.52 -14.84
C ILE A 194 4.70 1.97 -13.48
N PHE A 195 5.97 2.14 -13.13
CA PHE A 195 6.51 1.76 -11.83
C PHE A 195 5.81 2.50 -10.69
N LYS A 196 5.52 3.81 -10.86
CA LYS A 196 4.70 4.56 -9.89
C LYS A 196 3.33 3.90 -9.68
N SER A 197 2.64 3.51 -10.75
CA SER A 197 1.35 2.81 -10.64
C SER A 197 1.48 1.45 -9.95
N ARG A 198 2.59 0.73 -10.18
CA ARG A 198 2.87 -0.53 -9.44
C ARG A 198 3.13 -0.28 -7.95
N LEU A 199 3.86 0.78 -7.59
CA LEU A 199 4.05 1.16 -6.19
C LEU A 199 2.71 1.44 -5.49
N MET A 200 1.75 2.07 -6.20
CA MET A 200 0.40 2.28 -5.67
C MET A 200 -0.29 0.96 -5.34
N ALA A 201 -0.21 -0.01 -6.26
CA ALA A 201 -0.83 -1.32 -6.09
C ALA A 201 -0.18 -2.14 -4.96
N MET A 202 1.12 -1.98 -4.72
CA MET A 202 1.88 -2.72 -3.71
C MET A 202 2.00 -2.00 -2.35
N ARG A 203 1.34 -0.86 -2.14
CA ARG A 203 1.58 0.04 -0.98
C ARG A 203 3.03 0.50 -0.80
N GLY A 204 3.82 0.53 -1.86
CA GLY A 204 5.13 1.17 -1.82
C GLY A 204 5.06 2.69 -1.67
N GLU A 205 3.86 3.31 -1.78
CA GLU A 205 3.70 4.74 -1.56
C GLU A 205 3.42 5.07 -0.08
N LEU A 206 4.35 5.81 0.54
CA LEU A 206 4.22 6.38 1.89
C LEU A 206 2.87 7.06 2.14
N LEU A 207 2.37 7.81 1.14
CA LEU A 207 1.12 8.58 1.23
C LEU A 207 -0.14 7.71 1.27
N LYS A 208 -0.02 6.39 1.16
CA LYS A 208 -1.11 5.43 1.32
C LYS A 208 -0.91 4.50 2.52
N SER A 209 0.08 4.79 3.36
CA SER A 209 0.27 4.05 4.60
C SER A 209 -0.90 4.28 5.55
N PRO A 210 -1.48 3.22 6.15
CA PRO A 210 -2.54 3.37 7.16
C PRO A 210 -2.08 4.17 8.39
N TYR A 211 -0.77 4.26 8.63
CA TYR A 211 -0.23 5.06 9.72
C TYR A 211 -0.35 6.57 9.49
N LEU A 212 -0.52 7.06 8.24
CA LEU A 212 -0.85 8.48 8.03
C LEU A 212 -2.25 8.81 8.56
N VAL A 213 -3.19 7.87 8.42
CA VAL A 213 -4.54 8.02 8.97
C VAL A 213 -4.50 8.06 10.50
N GLU A 214 -3.73 7.15 11.12
CA GLU A 214 -3.52 7.16 12.58
C GLU A 214 -2.82 8.43 13.07
N LEU A 215 -1.79 8.93 12.38
CA LEU A 215 -1.12 10.18 12.74
C LEU A 215 -2.07 11.38 12.64
N GLY A 216 -2.95 11.39 11.64
CA GLY A 216 -3.98 12.42 11.51
C GLY A 216 -5.00 12.37 12.65
N ALA A 217 -5.49 11.18 12.97
CA ALA A 217 -6.40 11.00 14.09
C ALA A 217 -5.75 11.34 15.43
N LEU A 218 -4.48 10.95 15.64
CA LEU A 218 -3.69 11.32 16.81
C LEU A 218 -3.60 12.84 16.94
N HIS A 219 -3.28 13.54 15.85
CA HIS A 219 -3.16 15.00 15.84
C HIS A 219 -4.47 15.66 16.27
N LEU A 220 -5.60 15.23 15.71
CA LEU A 220 -6.92 15.77 16.04
C LEU A 220 -7.33 15.45 17.49
N ASN A 221 -7.16 14.20 17.94
CA ASN A 221 -7.42 13.79 19.33
C ASN A 221 -6.58 14.61 20.32
N LEU A 222 -5.31 14.85 19.98
CA LEU A 222 -4.41 15.71 20.74
C LEU A 222 -4.64 17.20 20.50
N ALA A 223 -5.46 17.65 19.57
CA ALA A 223 -5.81 19.07 19.41
C ALA A 223 -7.04 19.38 20.27
N ASP A 224 -8.07 18.53 20.19
CA ASP A 224 -9.35 18.68 20.90
C ASP A 224 -9.20 18.68 22.43
N ALA A 225 -8.17 18.01 22.95
CA ALA A 225 -7.88 18.03 24.38
C ALA A 225 -7.37 19.40 24.91
N LYS A 226 -7.28 20.45 24.07
CA LYS A 226 -6.86 21.82 24.48
C LYS A 226 -8.12 22.68 24.50
N GLU A 227 -8.70 22.88 25.67
CA GLU A 227 -9.48 24.10 25.90
C GLU A 227 -8.48 25.27 25.93
N ASN A 228 -8.61 26.19 24.96
CA ASN A 228 -7.90 27.48 24.89
C ASN A 228 -6.43 27.47 24.43
N THR A 229 -6.18 27.47 23.12
CA THR A 229 -5.08 28.27 22.55
C THR A 229 -5.37 28.67 21.10
N SER A 230 -5.00 29.89 20.73
CA SER A 230 -5.17 30.49 19.40
C SER A 230 -4.60 29.64 18.26
N PRO A 231 -5.14 29.73 17.03
CA PRO A 231 -4.65 28.96 15.89
C PRO A 231 -3.23 29.42 15.54
N VAL A 232 -2.26 28.52 15.69
CA VAL A 232 -0.91 28.75 15.19
C VAL A 232 -0.93 28.47 13.68
N THR A 233 -0.41 29.46 12.97
CA THR A 233 -0.40 29.74 11.53
C THR A 233 0.23 28.63 10.66
N ASP A 234 -0.40 28.30 9.53
CA ASP A 234 0.15 27.62 8.33
C ASP A 234 1.24 26.56 8.56
N LEU A 235 0.92 25.46 9.26
CA LEU A 235 1.81 24.33 9.45
C LEU A 235 1.47 23.18 8.47
N VAL A 236 2.52 22.60 7.85
CA VAL A 236 2.44 21.34 7.12
C VAL A 236 1.92 20.23 8.04
N GLY A 237 0.98 19.41 7.56
CA GLY A 237 0.37 18.35 8.36
C GLY A 237 -0.83 18.81 9.20
N GLU A 238 -1.49 19.89 8.81
CA GLU A 238 -2.81 20.24 9.34
C GLU A 238 -3.82 19.18 8.90
N PHE A 239 -4.54 18.61 9.88
CA PHE A 239 -5.64 17.70 9.62
C PHE A 239 -6.96 18.36 9.95
N SER A 240 -7.97 17.99 9.19
CA SER A 240 -9.36 18.29 9.48
C SER A 240 -10.19 17.04 9.20
N CYS A 241 -11.32 16.91 9.89
CA CYS A 241 -12.28 15.87 9.60
C CYS A 241 -13.67 16.48 9.42
N ASP A 242 -14.41 15.96 8.44
CA ASP A 242 -15.81 16.27 8.22
C ASP A 242 -16.60 14.97 8.35
N PHE A 243 -17.54 14.93 9.30
CA PHE A 243 -18.46 13.83 9.52
C PHE A 243 -19.92 14.21 9.21
N GLU A 244 -20.15 15.47 8.84
CA GLU A 244 -21.48 16.02 8.54
C GLU A 244 -21.81 15.88 7.05
N ALA A 245 -20.79 15.82 6.19
CA ALA A 245 -20.96 15.49 4.78
C ALA A 245 -21.50 14.07 4.57
N PHE A 246 -22.15 13.86 3.41
CA PHE A 246 -22.62 12.53 2.95
C PHE A 246 -21.51 11.45 2.94
N SER A 247 -20.24 11.85 2.95
CA SER A 247 -19.07 10.98 3.04
C SER A 247 -18.13 11.47 4.15
N PRO A 248 -18.08 10.79 5.31
CA PRO A 248 -17.15 11.16 6.38
C PRO A 248 -15.71 11.09 5.85
N THR A 249 -14.95 12.17 6.00
CA THR A 249 -13.63 12.32 5.37
C THR A 249 -12.61 12.88 6.35
N LEU A 250 -11.41 12.29 6.37
CA LEU A 250 -10.23 12.87 7.00
C LEU A 250 -9.35 13.49 5.92
N THR A 251 -9.08 14.79 6.03
CA THR A 251 -8.24 15.53 5.10
C THR A 251 -6.90 15.87 5.76
N CYS A 252 -5.82 15.65 5.03
CA CYS A 252 -4.46 16.02 5.41
C CYS A 252 -3.89 17.04 4.42
N LYS A 253 -3.43 18.19 4.93
CA LYS A 253 -2.69 19.16 4.12
C LYS A 253 -1.19 18.81 4.09
N LEU A 254 -0.69 18.48 2.91
CA LEU A 254 0.71 18.16 2.65
C LEU A 254 1.49 19.40 2.19
N ILE A 255 2.81 19.24 2.09
CA ILE A 255 3.72 20.25 1.53
C ILE A 255 3.32 20.58 0.07
N GLU A 256 3.54 21.82 -0.35
CA GLU A 256 3.17 22.34 -1.69
C GLU A 256 1.64 22.44 -1.91
N SER A 257 0.86 22.59 -0.83
CA SER A 257 -0.60 22.77 -0.84
C SER A 257 -1.39 21.60 -1.45
N ALA A 258 -0.79 20.41 -1.52
CA ALA A 258 -1.52 19.20 -1.91
C ALA A 258 -2.39 18.73 -0.73
N THR A 259 -3.66 18.42 -0.99
CA THR A 259 -4.54 17.78 -0.01
C THR A 259 -4.60 16.27 -0.27
N LEU A 260 -4.71 15.50 0.80
CA LEU A 260 -4.95 14.07 0.75
C LEU A 260 -6.18 13.76 1.59
N ASP A 261 -7.20 13.22 0.91
CA ASP A 261 -8.46 12.86 1.52
C ASP A 261 -8.54 11.34 1.73
N PHE A 262 -9.00 10.96 2.92
CA PHE A 262 -9.27 9.59 3.30
C PHE A 262 -10.76 9.45 3.58
N ASP A 263 -11.44 8.65 2.75
CA ASP A 263 -12.82 8.26 2.98
C ASP A 263 -12.90 7.37 4.22
N LEU A 264 -13.69 7.81 5.19
CA LEU A 264 -13.95 7.13 6.45
C LEU A 264 -15.27 6.34 6.42
N SER A 265 -15.80 6.07 5.23
CA SER A 265 -16.94 5.18 5.00
C SER A 265 -16.46 3.75 4.79
N CYS A 266 -17.14 2.79 5.41
CA CYS A 266 -16.88 1.39 5.13
C CYS A 266 -17.52 1.00 3.77
N PRO A 267 -16.77 0.44 2.82
CA PRO A 267 -17.30 0.04 1.51
C PRO A 267 -18.27 -1.16 1.54
N ILE A 268 -18.38 -1.83 2.69
CA ILE A 268 -19.24 -3.02 2.85
C ILE A 268 -20.58 -2.62 3.45
N CYS A 269 -20.59 -1.89 4.58
CA CYS A 269 -21.84 -1.47 5.22
C CYS A 269 -22.30 -0.06 4.81
N LEU A 270 -21.46 0.69 4.08
CA LEU A 270 -21.73 2.05 3.61
C LEU A 270 -22.00 3.07 4.74
N GLU A 271 -21.64 2.72 5.97
CA GLU A 271 -21.70 3.60 7.15
C GLU A 271 -20.28 4.07 7.51
N THR A 272 -20.18 5.11 8.36
CA THR A 272 -18.91 5.52 8.98
C THR A 272 -18.18 4.34 9.62
N LEU A 273 -16.86 4.32 9.52
CA LEU A 273 -16.06 3.21 10.05
C LEU A 273 -16.29 2.99 11.56
N PHE A 274 -16.53 1.74 11.95
CA PHE A 274 -16.65 1.30 13.34
C PHE A 274 -15.58 0.27 13.66
N GLU A 275 -14.81 0.53 14.73
CA GLU A 275 -13.54 -0.16 15.02
C GLU A 275 -12.68 -0.36 13.74
N PRO A 276 -12.29 0.73 13.06
CA PRO A 276 -11.62 0.67 11.76
C PRO A 276 -10.38 -0.21 11.73
N VAL A 277 -10.27 -0.97 10.65
CA VAL A 277 -9.08 -1.72 10.25
C VAL A 277 -8.66 -1.32 8.85
N ALA A 278 -7.37 -1.15 8.65
CA ALA A 278 -6.79 -1.11 7.31
C ALA A 278 -6.25 -2.50 6.99
N LEU A 279 -6.53 -3.05 5.80
CA LEU A 279 -5.93 -4.33 5.37
C LEU A 279 -4.44 -4.13 5.02
N GLY A 280 -3.82 -5.06 4.31
CA GLY A 280 -2.46 -5.01 3.75
C GLY A 280 -2.36 -4.21 2.44
N CYS A 281 -3.48 -3.86 1.79
CA CYS A 281 -3.52 -3.20 0.46
C CYS A 281 -3.87 -1.71 0.44
N GLY A 282 -4.61 -1.18 1.41
CA GLY A 282 -4.80 0.27 1.58
C GLY A 282 -6.09 0.53 2.33
N HIS A 283 -7.06 -0.27 1.92
CA HIS A 283 -8.47 -0.09 2.14
C HIS A 283 -8.87 -0.25 3.59
N LEU A 284 -9.78 0.64 3.99
CA LEU A 284 -10.34 0.75 5.31
C LEU A 284 -11.69 0.03 5.36
N PHE A 285 -11.93 -0.67 6.47
CA PHE A 285 -13.17 -1.39 6.73
C PHE A 285 -13.49 -1.32 8.22
N CYS A 286 -14.75 -1.53 8.59
CA CYS A 286 -15.08 -1.91 9.97
C CYS A 286 -14.44 -3.27 10.29
N ASN A 287 -14.01 -3.50 11.53
CA ASN A 287 -13.41 -4.79 11.93
C ASN A 287 -14.31 -5.99 11.55
N ASN A 288 -15.59 -5.92 11.91
CA ASN A 288 -16.54 -7.00 11.63
C ASN A 288 -16.79 -7.18 10.13
N CYS A 289 -16.89 -6.09 9.35
CA CYS A 289 -17.02 -6.17 7.90
C CYS A 289 -15.81 -6.83 7.23
N ALA A 290 -14.59 -6.49 7.66
CA ALA A 290 -13.38 -7.12 7.17
C ALA A 290 -13.36 -8.63 7.50
N CYS A 291 -13.72 -9.00 8.74
CA CYS A 291 -13.79 -10.39 9.18
C CYS A 291 -14.81 -11.18 8.36
N THR A 292 -16.03 -10.67 8.19
CA THR A 292 -17.07 -11.32 7.37
C THR A 292 -16.61 -11.50 5.93
N ALA A 293 -15.99 -10.49 5.31
CA ALA A 293 -15.45 -10.62 3.95
C ALA A 293 -14.34 -11.67 3.83
N ALA A 294 -13.60 -11.93 4.90
CA ALA A 294 -12.59 -12.98 4.99
C ALA A 294 -13.15 -14.35 5.44
N SER A 295 -14.46 -14.47 5.69
CA SER A 295 -15.05 -15.67 6.32
C SER A 295 -14.44 -16.00 7.69
N VAL A 296 -14.13 -14.97 8.48
CA VAL A 296 -13.54 -15.04 9.82
C VAL A 296 -14.51 -14.48 10.84
N LEU A 297 -14.47 -14.99 12.08
CA LEU A 297 -15.29 -14.45 13.15
C LEU A 297 -14.74 -13.10 13.65
N GLY A 298 -15.62 -12.14 13.91
CA GLY A 298 -15.25 -10.78 14.30
C GLY A 298 -14.26 -10.68 15.49
N HIS A 299 -14.35 -11.62 16.44
CA HIS A 299 -13.50 -11.66 17.63
C HIS A 299 -12.09 -12.23 17.37
N GLU A 300 -11.93 -13.08 16.35
CA GLU A 300 -10.60 -13.56 15.90
C GLU A 300 -9.85 -12.44 15.19
N GLY A 301 -10.59 -11.57 14.50
CA GLY A 301 -10.05 -10.42 13.78
C GLY A 301 -9.52 -10.78 12.39
N PRO A 302 -9.31 -9.77 11.52
CA PRO A 302 -9.01 -10.00 10.11
C PRO A 302 -7.69 -10.76 9.88
N LYS A 303 -6.74 -10.73 10.82
CA LYS A 303 -5.44 -11.41 10.68
C LYS A 303 -5.53 -12.93 10.65
N SER A 304 -6.61 -13.50 11.16
CA SER A 304 -6.85 -14.96 11.18
C SER A 304 -7.37 -15.48 9.85
N ALA A 305 -7.55 -14.61 8.86
CA ALA A 305 -8.00 -15.01 7.53
C ALA A 305 -6.99 -15.92 6.82
N ARG A 306 -7.52 -16.75 5.93
CA ARG A 306 -6.70 -17.56 5.03
C ARG A 306 -5.89 -16.67 4.08
N CYS A 307 -4.75 -17.18 3.61
CA CYS A 307 -3.86 -16.45 2.71
C CYS A 307 -4.47 -16.13 1.33
N ASP A 308 -5.47 -16.89 0.91
CA ASP A 308 -6.23 -16.69 -0.33
C ASP A 308 -7.37 -15.66 -0.20
N ALA A 309 -7.66 -15.19 1.02
CA ALA A 309 -8.67 -14.15 1.23
C ALA A 309 -8.27 -12.84 0.52
N GLN A 310 -9.23 -12.27 -0.22
CA GLN A 310 -9.01 -11.12 -1.08
C GLN A 310 -9.69 -9.86 -0.51
N CYS A 311 -9.05 -8.71 -0.70
CA CYS A 311 -9.69 -7.42 -0.39
C CYS A 311 -10.98 -7.23 -1.19
N ALA A 312 -12.08 -6.84 -0.53
CA ALA A 312 -13.35 -6.57 -1.21
C ALA A 312 -13.31 -5.38 -2.21
N ILE A 313 -12.31 -4.48 -2.10
CA ILE A 313 -12.13 -3.35 -3.01
C ILE A 313 -11.19 -3.71 -4.17
N CYS A 314 -9.93 -4.04 -3.88
CA CYS A 314 -8.92 -4.24 -4.93
C CYS A 314 -8.68 -5.69 -5.32
N ARG A 315 -9.34 -6.66 -4.67
CA ARG A 315 -9.20 -8.11 -4.92
C ARG A 315 -7.80 -8.68 -4.72
N GLN A 316 -6.88 -7.91 -4.15
CA GLN A 316 -5.53 -8.38 -3.81
C GLN A 316 -5.62 -9.43 -2.69
N ALA A 317 -5.03 -10.60 -2.93
CA ALA A 317 -4.89 -11.69 -1.96
C ALA A 317 -3.75 -11.42 -0.97
N GLY A 318 -3.73 -12.15 0.15
CA GLY A 318 -2.65 -12.06 1.14
C GLY A 318 -2.61 -10.75 1.93
N VAL A 319 -3.65 -9.92 1.85
CA VAL A 319 -3.68 -8.60 2.50
C VAL A 319 -4.13 -8.65 3.96
N TYR A 320 -4.78 -9.72 4.39
CA TYR A 320 -5.37 -9.81 5.72
C TYR A 320 -4.36 -9.99 6.87
N PRO A 321 -3.27 -10.77 6.72
CA PRO A 321 -2.24 -10.92 7.76
C PRO A 321 -1.62 -9.59 8.21
N ASP A 322 -1.47 -8.65 7.27
CA ASP A 322 -0.89 -7.32 7.50
C ASP A 322 -1.92 -6.27 7.96
N ALA A 323 -3.12 -6.69 8.37
CA ALA A 323 -4.16 -5.76 8.80
C ALA A 323 -3.73 -4.95 10.04
N VAL A 324 -3.96 -3.64 10.01
CA VAL A 324 -3.65 -2.71 11.12
C VAL A 324 -4.96 -2.22 11.72
N LYS A 325 -5.13 -2.40 13.04
CA LYS A 325 -6.25 -1.78 13.78
C LYS A 325 -5.95 -0.30 13.99
N LEU A 326 -6.86 0.57 13.57
CA LEU A 326 -6.70 2.02 13.62
C LEU A 326 -7.33 2.57 14.91
N LYS A 327 -6.53 2.63 15.98
CA LYS A 327 -7.01 2.92 17.34
C LYS A 327 -7.26 4.40 17.54
N GLU A 328 -6.35 5.25 17.07
CA GLU A 328 -6.54 6.70 17.14
C GLU A 328 -7.76 7.10 16.33
N LEU A 329 -7.94 6.53 15.13
CA LEU A 329 -9.11 6.78 14.31
C LEU A 329 -10.39 6.32 15.01
N SER A 330 -10.37 5.14 15.65
CA SER A 330 -11.52 4.66 16.44
C SER A 330 -11.91 5.66 17.54
N VAL A 331 -10.92 6.21 18.27
CA VAL A 331 -11.16 7.21 19.31
C VAL A 331 -11.70 8.51 18.71
N LEU A 332 -11.14 8.96 17.59
CA LEU A 332 -11.59 10.17 16.90
C LEU A 332 -13.06 10.05 16.49
N ILE A 333 -13.43 8.97 15.79
CA ILE A 333 -14.82 8.75 15.34
C ILE A 333 -15.76 8.67 16.54
N LYS A 334 -15.38 7.94 17.60
CA LYS A 334 -16.17 7.86 18.83
C LYS A 334 -16.42 9.23 19.48
N ASN A 335 -15.42 10.10 19.47
CA ASN A 335 -15.52 11.43 20.07
C ASN A 335 -16.33 12.39 19.20
N ARG A 336 -16.20 12.32 17.87
CA ARG A 336 -16.90 13.19 16.91
C ARG A 336 -18.35 12.78 16.69
N CYS A 337 -18.65 11.48 16.75
CA CYS A 337 -19.98 10.92 16.49
C CYS A 337 -20.41 9.97 17.62
N PRO A 338 -20.63 10.47 18.86
CA PRO A 338 -20.84 9.62 20.03
C PRO A 338 -22.13 8.81 19.98
N GLU A 339 -23.23 9.39 19.48
CA GLU A 339 -24.52 8.69 19.39
C GLU A 339 -24.47 7.58 18.34
N TYR A 340 -23.97 7.88 17.12
CA TYR A 340 -23.69 6.88 16.10
C TYR A 340 -22.84 5.71 16.65
N TRP A 341 -21.76 6.03 17.36
CA TRP A 341 -20.87 5.01 17.92
C TRP A 341 -21.56 4.12 18.94
N LYS A 342 -22.39 4.69 19.84
CA LYS A 342 -23.15 3.92 20.83
C LYS A 342 -24.18 3.02 20.16
N GLU A 343 -24.95 3.54 19.22
CA GLU A 343 -25.97 2.78 18.47
C GLU A 343 -25.33 1.65 17.67
N ARG A 344 -24.23 1.92 16.97
CA ARG A 344 -23.48 0.90 16.22
C ARG A 344 -22.91 -0.18 17.14
N ALA A 345 -22.34 0.20 18.28
CA ALA A 345 -21.84 -0.76 19.27
C ALA A 345 -22.95 -1.67 19.83
N HIS A 346 -24.15 -1.11 20.06
CA HIS A 346 -25.31 -1.88 20.49
C HIS A 346 -25.75 -2.89 19.42
N ARG A 347 -25.95 -2.42 18.18
CA ARG A 347 -26.34 -3.26 17.04
C ARG A 347 -25.37 -4.41 16.81
N GLU A 348 -24.06 -4.15 16.80
CA GLU A 348 -23.06 -5.21 16.59
C GLU A 348 -23.01 -6.20 17.75
N ARG A 349 -23.19 -5.74 19.00
CA ARG A 349 -23.27 -6.63 20.17
C ARG A 349 -24.51 -7.53 20.11
N GLU A 350 -25.67 -6.99 19.77
CA GLU A 350 -26.90 -7.76 19.62
C GLU A 350 -26.78 -8.80 18.51
N GLN A 351 -26.22 -8.42 17.36
CA GLN A 351 -25.96 -9.33 16.25
C GLN A 351 -25.03 -10.48 16.67
N GLN A 352 -23.97 -10.19 17.42
CA GLN A 352 -23.07 -11.23 17.95
C GLN A 352 -23.77 -12.18 18.93
N LEU A 353 -24.61 -11.66 19.82
CA LEU A 353 -25.39 -12.48 20.75
C LEU A 353 -26.40 -13.37 20.00
N LYS A 354 -27.05 -12.83 18.97
CA LYS A 354 -27.98 -13.56 18.11
C LYS A 354 -27.29 -14.71 17.37
N LEU A 355 -26.17 -14.44 16.70
CA LEU A 355 -25.39 -15.45 15.98
C LEU A 355 -24.88 -16.54 16.93
N ARG A 356 -24.44 -16.15 18.13
CA ARG A 356 -24.00 -17.11 19.16
C ARG A 356 -25.14 -18.01 19.61
N LYS A 357 -26.33 -17.44 19.83
CA LYS A 357 -27.52 -18.21 20.20
C LYS A 357 -27.91 -19.20 19.10
N GLU A 358 -27.98 -18.73 17.85
CA GLU A 358 -28.29 -19.58 16.69
C GLU A 358 -27.30 -20.74 16.53
N PHE A 359 -26.00 -20.49 16.76
CA PHE A 359 -24.99 -21.54 16.75
C PHE A 359 -25.25 -22.61 17.83
N TYR A 360 -25.52 -22.22 19.08
CA TYR A 360 -25.81 -23.18 20.15
C TYR A 360 -27.12 -23.93 19.91
N ASP A 361 -28.15 -23.26 19.41
CA ASP A 361 -29.44 -23.88 19.09
C ASP A 361 -29.25 -24.95 18.00
N GLN A 362 -28.47 -24.68 16.94
CA GLN A 362 -28.12 -25.66 15.91
C GLN A 362 -27.31 -26.84 16.46
N GLN A 363 -26.32 -26.60 17.32
CA GLN A 363 -25.55 -27.69 17.94
C GLN A 363 -26.43 -28.58 18.82
N MET A 364 -27.36 -27.98 19.58
CA MET A 364 -28.33 -28.72 20.38
C MET A 364 -29.25 -29.58 19.50
N GLU A 365 -29.76 -29.02 18.40
CA GLU A 365 -30.61 -29.75 17.46
C GLU A 365 -29.88 -30.94 16.84
N ILE A 366 -28.61 -30.78 16.46
CA ILE A 366 -27.78 -31.88 15.96
C ILE A 366 -27.66 -33.00 17.01
N LEU A 367 -27.37 -32.65 18.27
CA LEU A 367 -27.24 -33.62 19.36
C LEU A 367 -28.57 -34.36 19.63
N LEU A 368 -29.70 -33.65 19.61
CA LEU A 368 -31.02 -34.25 19.77
C LEU A 368 -31.36 -35.20 18.60
N ASN A 369 -31.05 -34.80 17.36
CA ASN A 369 -31.25 -35.64 16.18
C ASN A 369 -30.36 -36.91 16.21
N MET A 370 -29.10 -36.78 16.63
CA MET A 370 -28.20 -37.92 16.82
C MET A 370 -28.74 -38.90 17.88
N ARG A 371 -29.21 -38.37 19.00
CA ARG A 371 -29.85 -39.17 20.06
C ARG A 371 -31.05 -39.93 19.53
N ASP A 372 -31.97 -39.24 18.86
CA ASP A 372 -33.21 -39.84 18.36
C ASP A 372 -32.94 -40.88 17.25
N SER A 373 -31.89 -40.70 16.43
CA SER A 373 -31.43 -41.69 15.46
C SER A 373 -30.88 -42.96 16.13
N MET A 374 -30.14 -42.83 17.24
CA MET A 374 -29.64 -43.98 18.00
C MET A 374 -30.79 -44.78 18.63
N PHE A 375 -31.82 -44.10 19.14
CA PHE A 375 -32.99 -44.77 19.72
C PHE A 375 -33.89 -45.46 18.68
N ARG A 376 -33.89 -45.02 17.41
CA ARG A 376 -34.66 -45.68 16.32
C ARG A 376 -33.93 -46.88 15.70
N SER A 377 -32.65 -47.05 16.00
CA SER A 377 -31.80 -48.10 15.41
C SER A 377 -31.63 -49.33 16.32
N ASN A 378 -32.21 -49.29 17.52
CA ASN A 378 -32.40 -50.41 18.45
C ASN A 378 -33.88 -50.79 18.48
#